data_AF-A0A286HM56-F1
#
_entry.id   AF-A0A286HM56-F1
#
_cell.length_a   1.000
_cell.length_b   1.000
_cell.length_c   1.000
_cell.angle_alpha   90.00
_cell.angle_beta   90.00
_cell.angle_gamma   90.00
#
_symmetry.space_group_name_H-M   'P 1'
#
loop_
_entity.id
_entity.type
_entity.pdbx_description
1 polymer ?
#
loop_
_entity_poly.entity_id
_entity_poly.type
_entity_poly.pdbx_seq_one_letter_code
_entity_poly.pdbx_strand_id
1 'polypeptide(L)'
;MADNSPAKRSSAQSKSEGRPKWVPMRDDQYSGLTALARDLMDARTRKTERITENTLIRVGIDLLLAHPELLVGDTEEELRANALTHIARLQEPPHTEGRDE
;
A
#
# COMPACT_ATOMS: atom_id res chain seq x y z
N MET A 1 -40.57 -34.60 31.18
CA MET A 1 -39.92 -34.91 29.88
C MET A 1 -40.26 -33.81 28.90
N ALA A 2 -39.33 -32.87 28.69
CA ALA A 2 -39.20 -32.04 27.48
C ALA A 2 -37.87 -31.29 27.64
N ASP A 3 -36.80 -31.94 27.18
CA ASP A 3 -35.46 -31.36 27.02
C ASP A 3 -35.51 -30.41 25.83
N ASN A 4 -35.16 -29.14 26.05
CA ASN A 4 -34.93 -28.21 24.96
C ASN A 4 -33.77 -27.27 25.34
N SER A 5 -32.58 -27.86 25.40
CA SER A 5 -31.33 -27.13 25.46
C SER A 5 -31.04 -26.48 24.10
N PRO A 6 -30.99 -25.14 23.98
CA PRO A 6 -30.55 -24.55 22.72
C PRO A 6 -29.04 -24.69 22.62
N ALA A 7 -28.66 -25.52 21.65
CA ALA A 7 -27.36 -25.73 21.06
C ALA A 7 -26.36 -24.57 21.23
N LYS A 8 -25.13 -24.94 21.61
CA LYS A 8 -23.90 -24.17 21.45
C LYS A 8 -23.89 -23.52 20.06
N ARG A 9 -24.24 -22.24 19.98
CA ARG A 9 -23.97 -21.44 18.79
C ARG A 9 -22.46 -21.33 18.68
N SER A 10 -21.94 -22.00 17.66
CA SER A 10 -20.55 -22.11 17.28
C SER A 10 -19.84 -20.77 17.38
N SER A 11 -18.78 -20.72 18.18
CA SER A 11 -17.78 -19.65 18.28
C SER A 11 -16.90 -19.51 17.03
N ALA A 12 -17.46 -19.79 15.85
CA ALA A 12 -16.73 -19.94 14.60
C ALA A 12 -16.83 -18.66 13.73
N GLN A 13 -16.64 -17.48 14.33
CA GLN A 13 -16.37 -16.27 13.54
C GLN A 13 -15.68 -15.16 14.33
N SER A 14 -14.68 -15.49 15.15
CA SER A 14 -13.62 -14.53 15.47
C SER A 14 -12.43 -14.83 14.55
N LYS A 15 -12.61 -14.55 13.25
CA LYS A 15 -11.53 -14.64 12.26
C LYS A 15 -10.64 -13.41 12.45
N SER A 16 -9.67 -13.56 13.34
CA SER A 16 -8.45 -12.75 13.49
C SER A 16 -8.62 -11.25 13.21
N GLU A 17 -9.05 -10.49 14.23
CA GLU A 17 -8.61 -9.11 14.34
C GLU A 17 -7.07 -9.14 14.40
N GLY A 18 -6.43 -8.85 13.27
CA GLY A 18 -4.97 -8.77 13.21
C GLY A 18 -4.52 -7.70 14.19
N ARG A 19 -3.75 -8.09 15.21
CA ARG A 19 -3.14 -7.12 16.13
C ARG A 19 -2.29 -6.16 15.28
N PRO A 20 -2.38 -4.83 15.51
CA PRO A 20 -1.50 -3.88 14.86
C PRO A 20 -0.05 -4.33 14.99
N LYS A 21 0.63 -4.46 13.85
CA LYS A 21 2.06 -4.76 13.81
C LYS A 21 2.82 -3.45 13.73
N TRP A 22 3.82 -3.30 14.58
CA TRP A 22 4.79 -2.23 14.45
C TRP A 22 5.85 -2.66 13.44
N VAL A 23 6.20 -1.79 12.50
CA VAL A 23 7.22 -2.02 11.49
C VAL A 23 8.28 -0.93 11.64
N PRO A 24 9.55 -1.28 11.96
CA PRO A 24 10.62 -0.30 12.00
C PRO A 24 10.83 0.29 10.61
N MET A 25 10.84 1.60 10.52
CA MET A 25 11.23 2.31 9.31
C MET A 25 12.72 2.62 9.35
N ARG A 26 13.37 2.56 8.18
CA ARG A 26 14.73 3.05 8.02
C ARG A 26 14.76 4.58 8.00
N ASP A 27 15.90 5.18 8.35
CA ASP A 27 16.06 6.63 8.45
C ASP A 27 15.81 7.36 7.10
N ASP A 28 16.20 6.74 5.99
CA ASP A 28 15.96 7.25 4.63
C ASP A 28 14.46 7.29 4.31
N GLN A 29 13.70 6.27 4.74
CA GLN A 29 12.26 6.21 4.52
C GLN A 29 11.54 7.28 5.36
N TYR A 30 11.95 7.47 6.62
CA TYR A 30 11.35 8.46 7.50
C TYR A 30 11.58 9.88 6.97
N SER A 31 12.84 10.23 6.69
CA SER A 31 13.18 11.56 6.15
C SER A 31 12.53 11.83 4.79
N GLY A 32 12.49 10.83 3.90
CA GLY A 32 11.82 10.93 2.60
C GLY A 32 10.31 11.15 2.71
N LEU A 33 9.62 10.41 3.59
CA LEU A 33 8.19 10.62 3.80
C LEU A 33 7.88 11.98 4.42
N THR A 34 8.67 12.45 5.37
CA THR A 34 8.49 13.77 5.98
C THR A 34 8.63 14.87 4.94
N ALA A 35 9.64 14.81 4.07
CA ALA A 35 9.81 15.78 2.99
C ALA A 35 8.62 15.74 2.01
N LEU A 36 8.27 14.55 1.51
CA LEU A 36 7.16 14.38 0.57
C LEU A 36 5.82 14.84 1.15
N ALA A 37 5.54 14.54 2.42
CA ALA A 37 4.32 14.97 3.08
C ALA A 37 4.22 16.50 3.16
N ARG A 38 5.34 17.19 3.41
CA ARG A 38 5.39 18.67 3.40
C ARG A 38 5.15 19.24 2.01
N ASP A 39 5.81 18.68 1.00
CA ASP A 39 5.64 19.15 -0.38
C ASP A 39 4.17 18.99 -0.85
N LEU A 40 3.55 17.85 -0.53
CA LEU A 40 2.12 17.61 -0.83
C LEU A 40 1.20 18.50 0.00
N MET A 41 1.54 18.76 1.27
CA MET A 41 0.80 19.66 2.15
C MET A 41 0.79 21.09 1.60
N ASP A 42 1.89 21.54 1.02
CA ASP A 42 2.05 22.88 0.45
C ASP A 42 1.43 23.00 -0.94
N ALA A 43 1.54 21.95 -1.77
CA ALA A 43 1.02 21.92 -3.14
C ALA A 43 -0.52 21.80 -3.22
N ARG A 44 -1.18 21.28 -2.17
CA ARG A 44 -2.63 21.06 -2.22
C ARG A 44 -3.43 22.37 -2.34
N THR A 45 -4.47 22.32 -3.15
CA THR A 45 -5.42 23.43 -3.28
C THR A 45 -6.49 23.42 -2.18
N ARG A 46 -6.90 22.23 -1.73
CA ARG A 46 -7.89 22.03 -0.67
C ARG A 46 -7.20 21.78 0.67
N LYS A 47 -7.46 22.63 1.66
CA LYS A 47 -6.80 22.61 2.98
C LYS A 47 -7.63 21.93 4.08
N THR A 48 -8.43 20.91 3.72
CA THR A 48 -9.41 20.28 4.63
C THR A 48 -8.82 19.24 5.59
N GLU A 49 -7.84 18.46 5.15
CA GLU A 49 -7.19 17.42 5.97
C GLU A 49 -5.68 17.58 5.88
N ARG A 50 -4.93 17.30 6.95
CA ARG A 50 -3.46 17.31 6.94
C ARG A 50 -2.93 16.08 6.20
N ILE A 51 -1.95 16.29 5.32
CA ILE A 51 -1.17 15.19 4.74
C ILE A 51 0.02 14.92 5.66
N THR A 52 0.19 13.66 6.05
CA THR A 52 1.23 13.20 6.99
C THR A 52 1.87 11.93 6.48
N GLU A 53 2.98 11.51 7.09
CA GLU A 53 3.66 10.25 6.80
C GLU A 53 2.69 9.06 6.89
N ASN A 54 1.83 9.03 7.92
CA ASN A 54 0.80 8.00 8.08
C ASN A 54 -0.22 7.99 6.94
N THR A 55 -0.49 9.15 6.32
CA THR A 55 -1.35 9.22 5.15
C THR A 55 -0.66 8.60 3.94
N LEU A 56 0.61 8.93 3.73
CA LEU A 56 1.41 8.36 2.64
C LEU A 56 1.65 6.86 2.79
N ILE A 57 1.88 6.38 4.01
CA ILE A 57 2.00 4.93 4.31
C ILE A 57 0.71 4.20 3.95
N ARG A 58 -0.46 4.73 4.35
CA ARG A 58 -1.76 4.14 4.01
C ARG A 58 -1.98 4.11 2.50
N VAL A 59 -1.70 5.21 1.81
CA VAL A 59 -1.80 5.26 0.33
C VAL A 59 -0.84 4.25 -0.32
N GLY A 60 0.41 4.15 0.15
CA GLY A 60 1.37 3.17 -0.34
C GLY A 60 0.87 1.73 -0.16
N ILE A 61 0.28 1.41 0.98
CA ILE A 61 -0.36 0.11 1.24
C ILE A 61 -1.51 -0.13 0.26
N ASP A 62 -2.40 0.85 0.07
CA ASP A 62 -3.52 0.72 -0.85
C ASP A 62 -3.04 0.47 -2.30
N LEU A 63 -1.97 1.14 -2.74
CA LEU A 63 -1.36 0.92 -4.05
C LEU A 63 -0.79 -0.50 -4.18
N LEU A 64 -0.09 -1.00 -3.15
CA LEU A 64 0.43 -2.38 -3.15
C LEU A 64 -0.69 -3.43 -3.21
N LEU A 65 -1.80 -3.17 -2.52
CA LEU A 65 -2.97 -4.07 -2.51
C LEU A 65 -3.79 -3.99 -3.80
N ALA A 66 -3.83 -2.82 -4.45
CA ALA A 66 -4.50 -2.63 -5.74
C ALA A 66 -3.71 -3.25 -6.90
N HIS A 67 -2.38 -3.35 -6.77
CA HIS A 67 -1.48 -3.81 -7.81
C HIS A 67 -0.55 -4.96 -7.35
N PRO A 68 -1.10 -6.10 -6.90
CA PRO A 68 -0.29 -7.23 -6.44
C PRO A 68 0.60 -7.81 -7.54
N GLU A 69 0.26 -7.62 -8.81
CA GLU A 69 1.05 -8.04 -9.97
C GLU A 69 2.43 -7.39 -10.06
N LEU A 70 2.66 -6.27 -9.36
CA LEU A 70 3.96 -5.60 -9.28
C LEU A 70 4.95 -6.35 -8.36
N LEU A 71 4.45 -7.21 -7.48
CA LEU A 71 5.21 -7.87 -6.42
C LEU A 71 5.66 -9.26 -6.88
N VAL A 72 6.69 -9.29 -7.73
CA VAL A 72 7.29 -10.51 -8.26
C VAL A 72 8.65 -10.76 -7.61
N GLY A 73 8.89 -11.96 -7.08
CA GLY A 73 10.13 -12.36 -6.42
C GLY A 73 9.89 -12.99 -5.05
N ASP A 74 10.95 -13.50 -4.43
CA ASP A 74 10.90 -14.25 -3.17
C ASP A 74 11.53 -13.48 -2.00
N THR A 75 12.20 -12.36 -2.28
CA THR A 75 12.84 -11.50 -1.26
C THR A 75 12.30 -10.08 -1.30
N GLU A 76 12.37 -9.35 -0.17
CA GLU A 76 11.97 -7.93 -0.11
C GLU A 76 12.71 -7.09 -1.17
N GLU A 77 13.98 -7.40 -1.42
CA GLU A 77 14.80 -6.71 -2.42
C GLU A 77 14.26 -6.93 -3.83
N GLU A 78 13.95 -8.17 -4.20
CA GLU A 78 13.38 -8.52 -5.51
C GLU A 78 12.00 -7.90 -5.70
N LEU A 79 11.12 -8.03 -4.69
CA LEU A 79 9.79 -7.43 -4.71
C LEU A 79 9.88 -5.91 -4.95
N ARG A 80 10.78 -5.24 -4.25
CA ARG A 80 11.00 -3.79 -4.39
C ARG A 80 11.57 -3.42 -5.76
N ALA A 81 12.63 -4.10 -6.20
CA ALA A 81 13.31 -3.79 -7.46
C ALA A 81 12.40 -4.01 -8.67
N ASN A 82 11.63 -5.09 -8.67
CA ASN A 82 10.69 -5.42 -9.74
C ASN A 82 9.51 -4.44 -9.78
N ALA A 83 8.94 -4.09 -8.62
CA ALA A 83 7.86 -3.10 -8.54
C ALA A 83 8.32 -1.72 -9.07
N LEU A 84 9.50 -1.24 -8.66
CA LEU A 84 10.05 0.03 -9.13
C LEU A 84 10.35 0.01 -10.63
N THR A 85 10.91 -1.08 -11.15
CA THR A 85 11.17 -1.24 -12.58
C THR A 85 9.89 -1.21 -13.40
N HIS A 86 8.82 -1.87 -12.92
CA HIS A 86 7.53 -1.86 -13.60
C HIS A 86 6.92 -0.46 -13.64
N ILE A 87 6.94 0.27 -12.51
CA ILE A 87 6.45 1.65 -12.44
C ILE A 87 7.23 2.55 -13.40
N ALA A 88 8.55 2.42 -13.48
CA ALA A 88 9.38 3.21 -14.39
C ALA A 88 8.97 2.99 -15.87
N ARG A 89 8.70 1.73 -16.27
CA ARG A 89 8.23 1.40 -17.63
C ARG A 89 6.87 2.00 -17.96
N LEU A 90 5.98 2.13 -16.99
CA LEU A 90 4.67 2.79 -17.19
C LEU A 90 4.81 4.30 -17.41
N GLN A 91 5.93 4.90 -17.01
CA GLN A 91 6.21 6.32 -17.21
C GLN A 91 6.92 6.62 -18.54
N GLU A 92 7.41 5.59 -19.24
CA GLU A 92 7.98 5.76 -20.57
C GLU A 92 6.85 6.10 -21.56
N PRO A 93 6.94 7.23 -22.31
CA PRO A 93 5.97 7.52 -23.34
C PRO A 93 5.99 6.38 -24.37
N PRO A 94 4.84 5.99 -24.95
CA PRO A 94 4.84 4.98 -25.99
C PRO A 94 5.78 5.44 -27.10
N HIS A 95 6.78 4.61 -27.42
CA HIS A 95 7.62 4.82 -28.59
C HIS A 95 6.69 4.86 -29.82
N THR A 96 6.35 6.05 -30.29
CA THR A 96 5.78 6.25 -31.62
C THR A 96 6.90 5.93 -32.59
N GLU A 97 7.03 4.65 -32.95
CA GLU A 97 7.81 4.29 -34.13
C GLU A 97 7.20 5.05 -35.30
N GLY A 98 8.01 5.95 -35.85
CA GLY A 98 7.69 6.69 -37.05
C GLY A 98 7.34 5.69 -38.14
N ARG A 99 6.10 5.75 -38.60
CA ARG A 99 5.72 5.24 -39.90
C ARG A 99 6.42 6.15 -40.91
N ASP A 100 7.66 5.84 -41.22
CA ASP A 100 8.35 6.46 -42.35
C ASP A 100 7.67 5.98 -43.63
N GLU A 101 7.06 6.92 -44.33
CA GLU A 101 6.41 6.80 -45.63
C GLU A 101 7.42 6.62 -46.78
#